data_AF-A0A1L7XKA7-F1
#
_entry.id   AF-A0A1L7XKA7-F1
#
_cell.length_a   1.000
_cell.length_b   1.000
_cell.length_c   1.000
_cell.angle_alpha   90.00
_cell.angle_beta   90.00
_cell.angle_gamma   90.00
#
_symmetry.space_group_name_H-M   'P 1'
#
loop_
_entity.id
_entity.type
_entity.pdbx_description
1 polymer ?
#
loop_
_entity_poly.entity_id
_entity_poly.type
_entity_poly.pdbx_seq_one_letter_code
_entity_poly.pdbx_strand_id
1 'polypeptide(L)'
;MYLLGSLGQHITMKTLALLTSVPTLLWAVTSSSTSPSAFTCTSSLDCSLNGICSPKTSTCACDPGWTSPSCGALDLLPAKLGTGYNLTSVNTSSWGSKIVHDPQNHHLFHLFLAEFTHSCGLDYWSPYSRIVHATSAVGPAGPYTFDSEVVGTFAHNPTVIYSPADSKYLLYYIGCPQTVNPTCTSPQFTCGPGNTINGESGISVASSTDLYTWTTHGQILQGANDDAWDADITNPSPFPLFGTGGVESAAEMLLVYRGCPYNCSGDELISLSTASSFLGPYEKIRPPDPLFPEGNEDPFVWRDKRGHWHMLLHSLEPEGGFGSGPKVGRHAFAEKLDGPWTFDNQTLAFSTHVEFEGSEAKDYYRRERPQLFFSEDGKMRPLYLTTGVQEVNSPMSYSFIQPIEGAKEYEESLGF
;
A
#
# COMPACT_ATOMS: atom_id res chain seq x y z
N MET A 1 25.02 -11.29 -49.01
CA MET A 1 24.00 -10.85 -49.99
C MET A 1 22.81 -10.40 -49.17
N TYR A 2 22.50 -9.12 -48.93
CA TYR A 2 22.76 -7.86 -49.64
C TYR A 2 23.38 -6.81 -48.68
N LEU A 3 24.26 -5.97 -49.24
CA LEU A 3 24.71 -4.70 -48.65
C LEU A 3 23.56 -3.69 -48.66
N LEU A 4 23.62 -2.67 -47.77
CA LEU A 4 23.47 -1.26 -48.15
C LEU A 4 23.97 -0.37 -46.99
N GLY A 5 25.09 0.32 -47.25
CA GLY A 5 25.54 1.45 -46.45
C GLY A 5 24.90 2.75 -46.94
N SER A 6 24.85 3.76 -46.08
CA SER A 6 24.56 5.14 -46.47
C SER A 6 25.54 6.07 -45.77
N LEU A 7 26.22 6.88 -46.60
CA LEU A 7 27.23 7.85 -46.25
C LEU A 7 26.61 9.08 -45.59
N GLY A 8 27.36 9.67 -44.66
CA GLY A 8 27.11 11.02 -44.15
C GLY A 8 27.41 12.10 -45.19
N GLN A 9 26.65 13.19 -45.11
CA GLN A 9 27.03 14.49 -45.67
C GLN A 9 26.70 15.59 -44.67
N HIS A 10 27.75 16.28 -44.24
CA HIS A 10 27.70 17.55 -43.52
C HIS A 10 27.19 18.65 -44.45
N ILE A 11 26.13 19.34 -44.05
CA ILE A 11 25.68 20.59 -44.67
C ILE A 11 25.81 21.71 -43.64
N THR A 12 26.85 22.52 -43.79
CA THR A 12 27.00 23.83 -43.13
C THR A 12 26.03 24.83 -43.76
N MET A 13 25.04 25.29 -42.99
CA MET A 13 24.14 26.37 -43.41
C MET A 13 24.56 27.69 -42.74
N LYS A 14 24.96 28.65 -43.58
CA LYS A 14 25.36 30.01 -43.19
C LYS A 14 24.14 30.81 -42.72
N THR A 15 24.28 31.46 -41.58
CA THR A 15 23.35 32.42 -40.98
C THR A 15 23.22 33.67 -41.86
N LEU A 16 22.00 34.02 -42.27
CA LEU A 16 21.70 35.33 -42.85
C LEU A 16 20.51 35.93 -42.07
N ALA A 17 20.82 36.93 -41.24
CA ALA A 17 19.83 37.70 -40.49
C ALA A 17 19.15 38.73 -41.41
N LEU A 18 17.84 38.61 -41.60
CA LEU A 18 17.00 39.68 -42.16
C LEU A 18 16.07 40.17 -41.05
N LEU A 19 16.29 41.40 -40.61
CA LEU A 19 15.39 42.15 -39.73
C LEU A 19 14.23 42.70 -40.56
N THR A 20 13.02 42.20 -40.34
CA THR A 20 11.78 42.83 -40.80
C THR A 20 10.91 43.15 -39.60
N SER A 21 10.72 44.44 -39.35
CA SER A 21 9.87 45.00 -38.32
C SER A 21 8.39 44.84 -38.69
N VAL A 22 7.65 44.04 -37.94
CA VAL A 22 6.18 43.94 -38.03
C VAL A 22 5.56 44.68 -36.83
N PRO A 23 4.63 45.63 -37.02
CA PRO A 23 3.97 46.30 -35.91
C PRO A 23 2.98 45.36 -35.22
N THR A 24 3.20 45.10 -33.93
CA THR A 24 2.33 44.29 -33.08
C THR A 24 1.06 45.06 -32.72
N LEU A 25 -0.08 44.61 -33.25
CA LEU A 25 -1.41 45.03 -32.83
C LEU A 25 -1.76 44.27 -31.54
N LEU A 26 -1.71 44.94 -30.39
CA LEU A 26 -2.11 44.38 -29.10
C LEU A 26 -3.64 44.19 -29.06
N TRP A 27 -4.09 42.95 -29.28
CA TRP A 27 -5.43 42.53 -28.91
C TRP A 27 -5.47 42.30 -27.40
N ALA A 28 -6.27 43.11 -26.69
CA ALA A 28 -6.58 42.88 -25.29
C ALA A 28 -7.43 41.61 -25.18
N VAL A 29 -6.79 40.49 -24.88
CA VAL A 29 -7.47 39.27 -24.45
C VAL A 29 -8.01 39.55 -23.05
N THR A 30 -9.32 39.70 -22.94
CA THR A 30 -10.01 39.68 -21.65
C THR A 30 -9.98 38.25 -21.14
N SER A 31 -9.00 37.95 -20.29
CA SER A 31 -8.92 36.70 -19.56
C SER A 31 -10.06 36.67 -18.53
N SER A 32 -11.15 36.00 -18.88
CA SER A 32 -12.19 35.60 -17.94
C SER A 32 -11.56 34.68 -16.90
N SER A 33 -11.22 35.22 -15.73
CA SER A 33 -10.80 34.45 -14.57
C SER A 33 -12.01 33.70 -14.01
N THR A 34 -12.32 32.54 -14.59
CA THR A 34 -13.15 31.54 -13.92
C THR A 34 -12.37 31.08 -12.70
N SER A 35 -12.66 31.68 -11.54
CA SER A 35 -12.14 31.18 -10.27
C SER A 35 -12.55 29.71 -10.14
N PRO A 36 -11.63 28.78 -9.82
CA PRO A 36 -12.01 27.41 -9.57
C PRO A 36 -13.12 27.40 -8.52
N SER A 37 -14.22 26.73 -8.81
CA SER A 37 -15.31 26.59 -7.85
C SER A 37 -14.72 25.98 -6.59
N ALA A 38 -14.82 26.69 -5.46
CA ALA A 38 -14.34 26.16 -4.19
C ALA A 38 -15.07 24.84 -3.90
N PHE A 39 -14.32 23.80 -3.49
CA PHE A 39 -14.90 22.55 -3.03
C PHE A 39 -15.90 22.84 -1.90
N THR A 40 -17.08 22.24 -1.96
CA THR A 40 -18.10 22.36 -0.91
C THR A 40 -18.64 20.98 -0.57
N CYS A 41 -19.01 20.79 0.69
CA CYS A 41 -19.60 19.55 1.18
C CYS A 41 -21.06 19.78 1.63
N THR A 42 -21.82 18.69 1.63
CA THR A 42 -23.18 18.61 2.18
C THR A 42 -23.31 17.56 3.27
N SER A 43 -22.44 16.53 3.25
CA SER A 43 -22.41 15.44 4.21
C SER A 43 -20.97 15.00 4.50
N SER A 44 -20.77 14.18 5.53
CA SER A 44 -19.45 13.58 5.82
C SER A 44 -18.96 12.64 4.71
N LEU A 45 -19.85 12.14 3.84
CA LEU A 45 -19.48 11.34 2.68
C LEU A 45 -18.66 12.16 1.67
N ASP A 46 -18.99 13.46 1.52
CA ASP A 46 -18.20 14.39 0.71
C ASP A 46 -16.81 14.65 1.33
N CYS A 47 -16.69 14.45 2.64
CA CYS A 47 -15.46 14.56 3.42
C CYS A 47 -14.72 13.22 3.55
N SER A 48 -14.91 12.31 2.59
CA SER A 48 -14.28 10.99 2.52
C SER A 48 -14.48 10.12 3.77
N LEU A 49 -15.48 10.43 4.60
CA LEU A 49 -15.68 9.89 5.96
C LEU A 49 -14.48 10.08 6.93
N ASN A 50 -13.42 10.76 6.49
CA ASN A 50 -12.25 11.19 7.27
C ASN A 50 -12.42 12.62 7.81
N GLY A 51 -13.65 13.14 7.77
CA GLY A 51 -13.99 14.46 8.27
C GLY A 51 -15.50 14.62 8.41
N ILE A 52 -15.90 15.74 9.01
CA ILE A 52 -17.30 16.11 9.16
C ILE A 52 -17.57 17.37 8.35
N CYS A 53 -18.61 17.33 7.53
CA CYS A 53 -19.04 18.51 6.81
C CYS A 53 -19.67 19.53 7.76
N SER A 54 -19.17 20.76 7.76
CA SER A 54 -19.74 21.86 8.54
C SER A 54 -20.99 22.43 7.84
N PRO A 55 -22.19 22.35 8.45
CA PRO A 55 -23.40 22.90 7.83
C PRO A 55 -23.40 24.43 7.68
N LYS A 56 -22.51 25.12 8.40
CA LYS A 56 -22.42 26.59 8.40
C LYS A 56 -21.53 27.13 7.29
N THR A 57 -20.46 26.41 6.99
CA THR A 57 -19.42 26.85 6.06
C THR A 57 -19.38 26.02 4.78
N SER A 58 -20.07 24.87 4.75
CA SER A 58 -20.01 23.89 3.67
C SER A 58 -18.58 23.45 3.36
N THR A 59 -17.74 23.36 4.39
CA THR A 59 -16.34 22.89 4.32
C THR A 59 -16.14 21.68 5.21
N CYS A 60 -15.25 20.78 4.80
CA CYS A 60 -14.88 19.64 5.63
C CYS A 60 -13.95 20.06 6.78
N ALA A 61 -14.25 19.56 7.98
CA ALA A 61 -13.34 19.57 9.11
C ALA A 61 -12.74 18.16 9.22
N CYS A 62 -11.47 18.00 8.82
CA CYS A 62 -10.81 16.70 8.78
C CYS A 62 -10.48 16.18 10.17
N ASP A 63 -10.51 14.86 10.32
CA ASP A 63 -9.95 14.20 11.49
C ASP A 63 -8.42 14.34 11.52
N PRO A 64 -7.80 14.32 12.72
CA PRO A 64 -6.34 14.32 12.84
C PRO A 64 -5.69 13.22 11.98
N GLY A 65 -4.57 13.58 11.34
CA GLY A 65 -3.87 12.75 10.36
C GLY A 65 -4.42 12.79 8.93
N TRP A 66 -5.49 13.55 8.66
CA TRP A 66 -6.07 13.74 7.33
C TRP A 66 -6.15 15.22 6.93
N THR A 67 -6.00 15.49 5.64
CA THR A 67 -5.97 16.81 5.03
C THR A 67 -6.62 16.79 3.64
N SER A 68 -6.51 17.90 2.90
CA SER A 68 -7.24 18.23 1.65
C SER A 68 -8.66 18.78 1.87
N PRO A 69 -9.24 19.46 0.87
CA PRO A 69 -10.62 19.95 0.97
C PRO A 69 -11.67 18.86 1.25
N SER A 70 -11.43 17.62 0.79
CA SER A 70 -12.31 16.45 0.99
C SER A 70 -11.84 15.53 2.12
N CYS A 71 -10.76 15.84 2.84
CA CYS A 71 -10.16 14.96 3.85
C CYS A 71 -9.67 13.59 3.32
N GLY A 72 -9.44 13.49 2.00
CA GLY A 72 -9.00 12.26 1.35
C GLY A 72 -7.48 12.02 1.36
N ALA A 73 -6.68 13.04 1.72
CA ALA A 73 -5.22 12.93 1.75
C ALA A 73 -4.69 12.71 3.17
N LEU A 74 -3.62 11.92 3.33
CA LEU A 74 -2.91 11.81 4.61
C LEU A 74 -2.13 13.11 4.89
N ASP A 75 -2.13 13.55 6.14
CA ASP A 75 -1.32 14.69 6.60
C ASP A 75 0.11 14.22 6.91
N LEU A 76 0.84 13.85 5.85
CA LEU A 76 2.18 13.28 5.95
C LEU A 76 3.20 14.34 6.38
N LEU A 77 3.98 14.01 7.41
CA LEU A 77 5.09 14.82 7.88
C LEU A 77 6.40 14.45 7.17
N PRO A 78 7.41 15.34 7.17
CA PRO A 78 8.75 14.98 6.70
C PRO A 78 9.31 13.76 7.44
N ALA A 79 9.87 12.80 6.70
CA ALA A 79 10.52 11.63 7.28
C ALA A 79 11.97 11.90 7.66
N LYS A 80 12.50 11.12 8.60
CA LYS A 80 13.95 11.04 8.83
C LYS A 80 14.60 10.17 7.75
N LEU A 81 15.86 10.46 7.41
CA LEU A 81 16.64 9.54 6.57
C LEU A 81 16.86 8.21 7.30
N GLY A 82 16.63 7.10 6.60
CA GLY A 82 16.84 5.76 7.13
C GLY A 82 15.68 5.21 7.99
N THR A 83 14.49 5.81 7.95
CA THR A 83 13.29 5.20 8.58
C THR A 83 12.94 3.86 7.95
N GLY A 84 12.18 3.05 8.70
CA GLY A 84 11.79 1.71 8.27
C GLY A 84 12.96 0.73 8.26
N TYR A 85 13.06 -0.07 7.20
CA TYR A 85 14.03 -1.13 7.03
C TYR A 85 14.80 -0.96 5.72
N ASN A 86 15.75 -0.01 5.72
CA ASN A 86 16.59 0.29 4.57
C ASN A 86 17.99 -0.32 4.73
N LEU A 87 18.18 -1.49 4.13
CA LEU A 87 19.46 -2.21 4.07
C LEU A 87 20.11 -2.18 2.68
N THR A 88 19.72 -1.22 1.84
CA THR A 88 20.24 -1.12 0.47
C THR A 88 21.75 -0.82 0.42
N SER A 89 22.29 -0.15 1.44
CA SER A 89 23.73 0.10 1.60
C SER A 89 24.56 -1.16 1.80
N VAL A 90 23.93 -2.26 2.24
CA VAL A 90 24.53 -3.59 2.37
C VAL A 90 23.91 -4.59 1.38
N ASN A 91 23.40 -4.08 0.25
CA ASN A 91 22.91 -4.87 -0.87
C ASN A 91 21.76 -5.83 -0.51
N THR A 92 20.83 -5.38 0.34
CA THR A 92 19.62 -6.11 0.72
C THR A 92 18.39 -5.26 0.42
N SER A 93 17.45 -5.83 -0.34
CA SER A 93 16.17 -5.18 -0.66
C SER A 93 15.05 -5.67 0.26
N SER A 94 14.05 -4.83 0.48
CA SER A 94 12.82 -5.21 1.18
C SER A 94 11.59 -4.51 0.60
N TRP A 95 10.40 -5.03 0.91
CA TRP A 95 9.14 -4.54 0.35
C TRP A 95 7.95 -4.72 1.28
N GLY A 96 7.18 -3.63 1.43
CA GLY A 96 6.00 -3.60 2.29
C GLY A 96 6.31 -3.84 3.76
N SER A 97 5.49 -3.34 4.68
CA SER A 97 5.67 -3.72 6.08
C SER A 97 4.41 -3.50 6.91
N LYS A 98 4.39 -4.09 8.10
CA LYS A 98 3.42 -3.81 9.15
C LYS A 98 4.14 -3.58 10.47
N ILE A 99 3.91 -2.42 11.08
CA ILE A 99 4.34 -2.12 12.46
C ILE A 99 3.40 -2.83 13.44
N VAL A 100 3.98 -3.46 14.46
CA VAL A 100 3.28 -3.98 15.65
C VAL A 100 4.00 -3.45 16.89
N HIS A 101 3.28 -2.76 17.77
CA HIS A 101 3.83 -2.32 19.05
C HIS A 101 3.89 -3.51 20.02
N ASP A 102 5.02 -3.69 20.74
CA ASP A 102 5.19 -4.81 21.65
C ASP A 102 4.23 -4.69 22.85
N PRO A 103 3.44 -5.76 23.16
CA PRO A 103 2.43 -5.71 24.22
C PRO A 103 3.01 -5.72 25.65
N GLN A 104 4.30 -6.05 25.82
CA GLN A 104 4.99 -6.17 27.11
C GLN A 104 6.09 -5.11 27.31
N ASN A 105 6.57 -4.50 26.23
CA ASN A 105 7.61 -3.49 26.24
C ASN A 105 7.21 -2.28 25.37
N HIS A 106 6.69 -1.23 26.01
CA HIS A 106 6.20 -0.04 25.32
C HIS A 106 7.28 0.79 24.58
N HIS A 107 8.55 0.39 24.67
CA HIS A 107 9.65 1.00 23.91
C HIS A 107 10.14 0.11 22.75
N LEU A 108 9.45 -0.99 22.46
CA LEU A 108 9.83 -1.93 21.42
C LEU A 108 8.74 -2.01 20.35
N PHE A 109 9.15 -1.84 19.10
CA PHE A 109 8.31 -2.03 17.94
C PHE A 109 8.84 -3.17 17.10
N HIS A 110 7.93 -3.97 16.57
CA HIS A 110 8.18 -5.04 15.63
C HIS A 110 7.76 -4.58 14.23
N LEU A 111 8.48 -5.06 13.22
CA LEU A 111 8.18 -4.88 11.82
C LEU A 111 8.18 -6.24 11.13
N PHE A 112 7.09 -6.54 10.44
CA PHE A 112 6.98 -7.73 9.59
C PHE A 112 6.94 -7.28 8.14
N LEU A 113 7.89 -7.74 7.34
CA LEU A 113 8.13 -7.25 5.98
C LEU A 113 8.65 -8.37 5.06
N ALA A 114 8.56 -8.17 3.75
CA ALA A 114 9.23 -9.05 2.80
C ALA A 114 10.67 -8.58 2.60
N GLU A 115 11.64 -9.48 2.75
CA GLU A 115 13.05 -9.25 2.42
C GLU A 115 13.46 -10.14 1.25
N PHE A 116 14.27 -9.61 0.33
CA PHE A 116 14.71 -10.36 -0.84
C PHE A 116 16.07 -11.00 -0.59
N THR A 117 16.08 -12.34 -0.64
CA THR A 117 17.30 -13.12 -0.46
C THR A 117 18.29 -12.92 -1.61
N HIS A 118 19.54 -13.36 -1.43
CA HIS A 118 20.57 -13.39 -2.49
C HIS A 118 20.90 -12.02 -3.12
N SER A 119 20.67 -10.93 -2.38
CA SER A 119 20.84 -9.56 -2.87
C SER A 119 20.02 -9.23 -4.11
N CYS A 120 18.87 -9.89 -4.27
CA CYS A 120 18.00 -9.63 -5.39
C CYS A 120 17.29 -8.27 -5.26
N GLY A 121 17.07 -7.63 -6.41
CA GLY A 121 16.22 -6.45 -6.53
C GLY A 121 14.73 -6.82 -6.60
N LEU A 122 13.87 -5.79 -6.68
CA LEU A 122 12.41 -5.94 -6.67
C LEU A 122 11.87 -6.83 -7.79
N ASP A 123 12.46 -6.80 -8.98
CA ASP A 123 11.99 -7.59 -10.13
C ASP A 123 12.08 -9.11 -9.93
N TYR A 124 12.79 -9.55 -8.90
CA TYR A 124 12.98 -10.97 -8.55
C TYR A 124 12.25 -11.36 -7.27
N TRP A 125 11.32 -10.53 -6.77
CA TRP A 125 10.56 -10.79 -5.55
C TRP A 125 9.97 -12.22 -5.51
N SER A 126 9.53 -12.75 -6.65
CA SER A 126 9.11 -14.13 -6.81
C SER A 126 10.20 -14.96 -7.50
N PRO A 127 10.73 -16.05 -6.90
CA PRO A 127 10.42 -16.60 -5.58
C PRO A 127 11.31 -16.09 -4.42
N TYR A 128 12.12 -15.04 -4.60
CA TYR A 128 13.22 -14.72 -3.67
C TYR A 128 12.80 -14.00 -2.37
N SER A 129 11.53 -13.64 -2.24
CA SER A 129 10.98 -13.06 -1.02
C SER A 129 10.87 -14.08 0.10
N ARG A 130 11.28 -13.66 1.29
CA ARG A 130 10.97 -14.29 2.57
C ARG A 130 10.32 -13.26 3.49
N ILE A 131 9.57 -13.72 4.49
CA ILE A 131 9.04 -12.83 5.54
C ILE A 131 10.00 -12.82 6.70
N VAL A 132 10.43 -11.64 7.10
CA VAL A 132 11.33 -11.43 8.24
C VAL A 132 10.62 -10.62 9.32
N HIS A 133 11.07 -10.83 10.56
CA HIS A 133 10.78 -10.01 11.71
C HIS A 133 11.98 -9.12 11.98
N ALA A 134 11.74 -7.82 12.16
CA ALA A 134 12.71 -6.82 12.56
C ALA A 134 12.19 -6.02 13.77
N THR A 135 13.08 -5.39 14.52
CA THR A 135 12.72 -4.62 15.72
C THR A 135 13.33 -3.22 15.75
N SER A 136 12.64 -2.28 16.40
CA SER A 136 13.14 -0.94 16.73
C SER A 136 12.92 -0.64 18.20
N ALA A 137 13.99 -0.23 18.89
CA ALA A 137 13.95 0.28 20.26
C ALA A 137 14.10 1.81 20.33
N VAL A 138 14.00 2.49 19.19
CA VAL A 138 14.18 3.94 19.04
C VAL A 138 12.93 4.64 18.53
N GLY A 139 11.83 3.90 18.43
CA GLY A 139 10.52 4.41 18.04
C GLY A 139 9.90 3.68 16.84
N PRO A 140 8.61 3.95 16.56
CA PRO A 140 7.84 3.29 15.51
C PRO A 140 8.32 3.61 14.09
N ALA A 141 8.96 4.77 13.87
CA ALA A 141 9.55 5.12 12.58
C ALA A 141 10.85 4.33 12.27
N GLY A 142 11.44 3.67 13.27
CA GLY A 142 12.73 2.99 13.14
C GLY A 142 13.94 3.92 13.27
N PRO A 143 15.11 3.53 12.75
CA PRO A 143 15.35 2.35 11.91
C PRO A 143 15.09 1.01 12.61
N TYR A 144 14.69 0.01 11.82
CA TYR A 144 14.51 -1.37 12.28
C TYR A 144 15.71 -2.24 11.93
N THR A 145 16.02 -3.19 12.81
CA THR A 145 17.10 -4.17 12.62
C THR A 145 16.55 -5.58 12.53
N PHE A 146 17.14 -6.41 11.66
CA PHE A 146 16.77 -7.82 11.52
C PHE A 146 16.81 -8.55 12.86
N ASP A 147 15.77 -9.33 13.16
CA ASP A 147 15.71 -10.24 14.31
C ASP A 147 15.74 -11.70 13.83
N SER A 148 14.75 -12.09 13.03
CA SER A 148 14.57 -13.48 12.62
C SER A 148 13.84 -13.65 11.29
N GLU A 149 14.01 -14.82 10.67
CA GLU A 149 13.18 -15.26 9.55
C GLU A 149 11.90 -15.91 10.09
N VAL A 150 10.74 -15.47 9.60
CA VAL A 150 9.42 -15.99 10.01
C VAL A 150 8.90 -17.03 9.03
N VAL A 151 8.99 -16.73 7.73
CA VAL A 151 8.62 -17.67 6.65
C VAL A 151 9.69 -17.59 5.56
N GLY A 152 10.29 -18.73 5.22
CA GLY A 152 11.30 -18.83 4.17
C GLY A 152 10.75 -18.61 2.76
N THR A 153 11.63 -18.71 1.76
CA THR A 153 11.23 -18.55 0.36
C THR A 153 10.27 -19.66 -0.08
N PHE A 154 9.19 -19.38 -0.80
CA PHE A 154 8.70 -18.07 -1.22
C PHE A 154 7.57 -17.59 -0.31
N ALA A 155 7.69 -16.38 0.22
CA ALA A 155 6.65 -15.72 0.99
C ALA A 155 6.71 -14.20 0.79
N HIS A 156 5.58 -13.56 0.50
CA HIS A 156 5.52 -12.13 0.15
C HIS A 156 4.27 -11.43 0.70
N ASN A 157 4.23 -10.10 0.58
CA ASN A 157 3.12 -9.23 0.98
C ASN A 157 2.55 -9.50 2.39
N PRO A 158 3.39 -9.58 3.44
CA PRO A 158 2.91 -9.85 4.78
C PRO A 158 2.05 -8.72 5.34
N THR A 159 1.09 -9.09 6.17
CA THR A 159 0.42 -8.17 7.10
C THR A 159 0.10 -8.91 8.39
N VAL A 160 0.23 -8.21 9.52
CA VAL A 160 0.00 -8.75 10.86
C VAL A 160 -1.11 -7.99 11.55
N ILE A 161 -2.06 -8.74 12.11
CA ILE A 161 -3.11 -8.20 12.98
C ILE A 161 -3.16 -8.97 14.29
N TYR A 162 -3.66 -8.33 15.34
CA TYR A 162 -4.05 -9.05 16.55
C TYR A 162 -5.53 -9.46 16.43
N SER A 163 -5.83 -10.74 16.67
CA SER A 163 -7.20 -11.24 16.82
C SER A 163 -7.54 -11.30 18.32
N PRO A 164 -8.40 -10.41 18.84
CA PRO A 164 -8.81 -10.47 20.25
C PRO A 164 -9.61 -11.73 20.56
N ALA A 165 -10.35 -12.22 19.57
CA ALA A 165 -11.11 -13.48 19.61
C ALA A 165 -10.24 -14.69 19.95
N ASP A 166 -9.09 -14.78 19.28
CA ASP A 166 -8.18 -15.92 19.37
C ASP A 166 -7.05 -15.68 20.38
N SER A 167 -6.92 -14.45 20.88
CA SER A 167 -5.80 -13.98 21.70
C SER A 167 -4.44 -14.25 21.04
N LYS A 168 -4.35 -14.00 19.74
CA LYS A 168 -3.17 -14.29 18.89
C LYS A 168 -2.92 -13.19 17.89
N TYR A 169 -1.65 -13.02 17.53
CA TYR A 169 -1.26 -12.36 16.31
C TYR A 169 -1.42 -13.30 15.12
N LEU A 170 -1.92 -12.78 14.01
CA LEU A 170 -2.15 -13.50 12.77
C LEU A 170 -1.35 -12.81 11.66
N LEU A 171 -0.50 -13.58 10.98
CA LEU A 171 0.30 -13.15 9.83
C LEU A 171 -0.35 -13.72 8.58
N TYR A 172 -0.88 -12.85 7.72
CA TYR A 172 -1.40 -13.20 6.41
C TYR A 172 -0.37 -12.85 5.34
N TYR A 173 -0.21 -13.74 4.36
CA TYR A 173 0.79 -13.59 3.31
C TYR A 173 0.47 -14.45 2.09
N ILE A 174 1.18 -14.21 0.99
CA ILE A 174 1.11 -15.04 -0.22
C ILE A 174 2.37 -15.88 -0.39
N GLY A 175 2.28 -16.91 -1.22
CA GLY A 175 3.40 -17.77 -1.60
C GLY A 175 3.37 -19.15 -0.94
N CYS A 176 4.38 -19.94 -1.28
CA CYS A 176 4.54 -21.32 -0.86
C CYS A 176 6.05 -21.68 -0.86
N PRO A 177 6.47 -22.73 -0.14
CA PRO A 177 7.89 -23.09 -0.08
C PRO A 177 8.51 -23.33 -1.47
N GLN A 178 9.63 -22.66 -1.76
CA GLN A 178 10.39 -22.75 -2.99
C GLN A 178 11.89 -22.83 -2.69
N THR A 179 12.58 -23.71 -3.41
CA THR A 179 14.05 -23.72 -3.45
C THR A 179 14.51 -22.76 -4.52
N VAL A 180 15.28 -21.73 -4.15
CA VAL A 180 15.74 -20.68 -5.06
C VAL A 180 17.20 -20.87 -5.48
N ASN A 181 17.54 -20.45 -6.70
CA ASN A 181 18.92 -20.49 -7.18
C ASN A 181 19.75 -19.37 -6.54
N PRO A 182 21.06 -19.55 -6.31
CA PRO A 182 21.93 -18.49 -5.77
C PRO A 182 21.99 -17.21 -6.63
N THR A 183 21.73 -17.34 -7.94
CA THR A 183 21.60 -16.23 -8.88
C THR A 183 20.13 -15.94 -9.13
N CYS A 184 19.72 -14.68 -8.99
CA CYS A 184 18.34 -14.22 -9.19
C CYS A 184 17.84 -14.60 -10.59
N THR A 185 16.70 -15.28 -10.65
CA THR A 185 16.01 -15.70 -11.87
C THR A 185 14.50 -15.56 -11.68
N SER A 186 13.71 -15.60 -12.76
CA SER A 186 12.25 -15.55 -12.70
C SER A 186 11.66 -16.87 -13.22
N PRO A 187 11.80 -17.98 -12.48
CA PRO A 187 11.25 -19.27 -12.91
C PRO A 187 9.72 -19.23 -12.94
N GLN A 188 9.11 -20.01 -13.83
CA GLN A 188 7.68 -20.25 -13.79
C GLN A 188 7.33 -21.32 -12.76
N PHE A 189 6.41 -21.02 -11.85
CA PHE A 189 5.91 -21.97 -10.87
C PHE A 189 4.51 -21.57 -10.38
N THR A 190 3.89 -22.45 -9.59
CA THR A 190 2.55 -22.26 -9.03
C THR A 190 2.56 -22.57 -7.53
N CYS A 191 1.80 -21.79 -6.76
CA CYS A 191 1.50 -22.07 -5.36
C CYS A 191 0.04 -22.51 -5.14
N GLY A 192 -0.73 -22.67 -6.22
CA GLY A 192 -2.15 -22.98 -6.16
C GLY A 192 -2.86 -22.61 -7.46
N PRO A 193 -4.16 -22.92 -7.57
CA PRO A 193 -4.96 -22.56 -8.74
C PRO A 193 -4.93 -21.05 -9.02
N GLY A 194 -5.19 -20.66 -10.27
CA GLY A 194 -5.25 -19.24 -10.68
C GLY A 194 -3.95 -18.70 -11.27
N ASN A 195 -2.79 -19.20 -10.86
CA ASN A 195 -1.50 -18.70 -11.35
C ASN A 195 -0.46 -19.81 -11.57
N THR A 196 0.18 -19.77 -12.74
CA THR A 196 1.24 -20.69 -13.18
C THR A 196 2.54 -19.98 -13.58
N ILE A 197 2.63 -18.68 -13.34
CA ILE A 197 3.74 -17.83 -13.77
C ILE A 197 4.67 -17.49 -12.60
N ASN A 198 4.15 -17.01 -11.47
CA ASN A 198 4.97 -16.45 -10.39
C ASN A 198 4.52 -16.91 -8.99
N GLY A 199 3.58 -17.86 -8.92
CA GLY A 199 3.12 -18.45 -7.67
C GLY A 199 2.45 -17.48 -6.68
N GLU A 200 1.94 -16.34 -7.14
CA GLU A 200 1.35 -15.33 -6.25
C GLU A 200 -0.04 -15.71 -5.74
N SER A 201 -0.77 -16.55 -6.48
CA SER A 201 -2.14 -16.94 -6.12
C SER A 201 -2.21 -17.78 -4.85
N GLY A 202 -3.09 -17.33 -3.95
CA GLY A 202 -3.45 -17.99 -2.70
C GLY A 202 -2.90 -17.26 -1.47
N ILE A 203 -3.76 -17.13 -0.46
CA ILE A 203 -3.45 -16.45 0.80
C ILE A 203 -3.30 -17.49 1.90
N SER A 204 -2.15 -17.46 2.56
CA SER A 204 -1.80 -18.28 3.72
C SER A 204 -1.89 -17.50 5.02
N VAL A 205 -2.06 -18.20 6.14
CA VAL A 205 -2.02 -17.62 7.49
C VAL A 205 -1.11 -18.39 8.43
N ALA A 206 -0.41 -17.67 9.30
CA ALA A 206 0.29 -18.19 10.47
C ALA A 206 -0.18 -17.45 11.74
N SER A 207 -0.05 -18.09 12.90
CA SER A 207 -0.43 -17.49 14.18
C SER A 207 0.70 -17.51 15.21
N SER A 208 0.78 -16.48 16.04
CA SER A 208 1.73 -16.37 17.14
C SER A 208 1.07 -15.79 18.39
N THR A 209 1.55 -16.17 19.58
CA THR A 209 1.15 -15.56 20.86
C THR A 209 2.17 -14.56 21.39
N ASP A 210 3.38 -14.55 20.84
CA ASP A 210 4.53 -13.83 21.36
C ASP A 210 5.26 -12.99 20.30
N LEU A 211 4.81 -13.00 19.04
CA LEU A 211 5.44 -12.38 17.85
C LEU A 211 6.73 -13.05 17.36
N TYR A 212 7.27 -14.03 18.08
CA TYR A 212 8.53 -14.71 17.75
C TYR A 212 8.32 -16.14 17.25
N THR A 213 7.38 -16.86 17.86
CA THR A 213 7.08 -18.25 17.55
C THR A 213 5.82 -18.34 16.70
N TRP A 214 5.96 -18.82 15.47
CA TRP A 214 4.86 -18.87 14.50
C TRP A 214 4.43 -20.31 14.19
N THR A 215 3.12 -20.54 14.19
CA THR A 215 2.48 -21.78 13.73
C THR A 215 1.80 -21.52 12.40
N THR A 216 2.26 -22.17 11.33
CA THR A 216 1.67 -22.06 9.99
C THR A 216 0.41 -22.91 9.87
N HIS A 217 -0.63 -22.37 9.22
CA HIS A 217 -1.90 -23.06 8.96
C HIS A 217 -2.14 -23.36 7.48
N GLY A 218 -1.28 -22.85 6.59
CA GLY A 218 -1.38 -23.03 5.14
C GLY A 218 -2.36 -22.04 4.49
N GLN A 219 -2.74 -22.32 3.24
CA GLN A 219 -3.67 -21.49 2.47
C GLN A 219 -5.10 -21.56 3.01
N ILE A 220 -5.67 -20.41 3.34
CA ILE A 220 -7.04 -20.24 3.83
C ILE A 220 -8.00 -19.69 2.77
N LEU A 221 -7.45 -19.13 1.68
CA LEU A 221 -8.18 -18.68 0.50
C LEU A 221 -7.32 -18.98 -0.73
N GLN A 222 -7.89 -19.66 -1.71
CA GLN A 222 -7.21 -20.08 -2.95
C GLN A 222 -7.88 -19.41 -4.14
N GLY A 223 -7.10 -19.16 -5.20
CA GLY A 223 -7.64 -18.84 -6.51
C GLY A 223 -8.38 -20.03 -7.16
N ALA A 224 -8.70 -19.91 -8.44
CA ALA A 224 -9.41 -20.90 -9.23
C ALA A 224 -8.81 -21.05 -10.64
N ASN A 225 -8.93 -22.25 -11.23
CA ASN A 225 -8.53 -22.50 -12.61
C ASN A 225 -9.74 -22.31 -13.55
N ASP A 226 -10.34 -21.13 -13.52
CA ASP A 226 -11.51 -20.76 -14.32
C ASP A 226 -11.34 -19.36 -14.94
N ASP A 227 -12.43 -18.82 -15.49
CA ASP A 227 -12.49 -17.52 -16.17
C ASP A 227 -13.02 -16.39 -15.27
N ALA A 228 -13.08 -16.60 -13.95
CA ALA A 228 -13.46 -15.54 -13.01
C ALA A 228 -12.47 -14.37 -13.08
N TRP A 229 -12.97 -13.15 -12.88
CA TRP A 229 -12.12 -11.95 -12.86
C TRP A 229 -11.11 -11.97 -11.70
N ASP A 230 -11.35 -12.76 -10.65
CA ASP A 230 -10.45 -12.98 -9.52
C ASP A 230 -10.02 -14.44 -9.40
N ALA A 231 -9.78 -15.09 -10.54
CA ALA A 231 -9.22 -16.44 -10.59
C ALA A 231 -7.86 -16.53 -9.89
N ASP A 232 -7.07 -15.46 -9.87
CA ASP A 232 -5.85 -15.33 -9.06
C ASP A 232 -6.10 -14.34 -7.91
N ILE A 233 -5.78 -14.76 -6.69
CA ILE A 233 -6.11 -14.09 -5.43
C ILE A 233 -4.84 -13.82 -4.63
N THR A 234 -4.60 -12.56 -4.28
CA THR A 234 -3.34 -12.12 -3.66
C THR A 234 -3.52 -10.89 -2.74
N ASN A 235 -2.41 -10.37 -2.21
CA ASN A 235 -2.28 -9.13 -1.43
C ASN A 235 -3.30 -8.99 -0.27
N PRO A 236 -3.23 -9.86 0.75
CA PRO A 236 -4.23 -9.92 1.80
C PRO A 236 -4.28 -8.65 2.67
N SER A 237 -5.48 -8.32 3.13
CA SER A 237 -5.79 -7.30 4.14
C SER A 237 -6.88 -7.81 5.10
N PRO A 238 -6.47 -8.42 6.23
CA PRO A 238 -7.40 -8.97 7.21
C PRO A 238 -7.86 -7.89 8.20
N PHE A 239 -9.08 -8.01 8.73
CA PHE A 239 -9.57 -7.19 9.83
C PHE A 239 -10.50 -7.98 10.76
N PRO A 240 -10.22 -8.07 12.07
CA PRO A 240 -11.08 -8.80 13.00
C PRO A 240 -12.43 -8.08 13.16
N LEU A 241 -13.52 -8.78 12.91
CA LEU A 241 -14.88 -8.23 13.05
C LEU A 241 -15.37 -8.30 14.50
N PHE A 242 -14.78 -9.19 15.32
CA PHE A 242 -15.06 -9.28 16.74
C PHE A 242 -14.82 -7.95 17.48
N GLY A 243 -15.79 -7.55 18.31
CA GLY A 243 -15.65 -6.38 19.19
C GLY A 243 -15.92 -5.02 18.54
N THR A 244 -16.27 -4.97 17.25
CA THR A 244 -16.62 -3.71 16.59
C THR A 244 -18.15 -3.57 16.43
N GLY A 245 -18.80 -2.89 17.36
CA GLY A 245 -20.12 -2.26 17.11
C GLY A 245 -21.33 -3.17 16.82
N GLY A 246 -21.48 -4.30 17.52
CA GLY A 246 -22.79 -4.96 17.67
C GLY A 246 -23.12 -6.15 16.76
N VAL A 247 -22.14 -6.73 16.05
CA VAL A 247 -22.31 -8.08 15.47
C VAL A 247 -21.57 -9.08 16.37
N GLU A 248 -22.36 -9.90 17.08
CA GLU A 248 -21.94 -10.80 18.16
C GLU A 248 -21.41 -12.16 17.65
N SER A 249 -20.52 -12.19 16.65
CA SER A 249 -19.80 -13.43 16.32
C SER A 249 -18.36 -13.33 16.82
N ALA A 250 -17.95 -14.29 17.65
CA ALA A 250 -16.79 -14.14 18.52
C ALA A 250 -15.43 -14.20 17.81
N ALA A 251 -15.36 -14.61 16.54
CA ALA A 251 -14.10 -14.85 15.82
C ALA A 251 -14.14 -14.52 14.32
N GLU A 252 -15.15 -13.77 13.88
CA GLU A 252 -15.32 -13.47 12.46
C GLU A 252 -14.22 -12.54 11.95
N MET A 253 -13.77 -12.82 10.74
CA MET A 253 -12.66 -12.15 10.08
C MET A 253 -13.11 -11.63 8.73
N LEU A 254 -12.86 -10.34 8.49
CA LEU A 254 -12.88 -9.77 7.16
C LEU A 254 -11.53 -10.04 6.48
N LEU A 255 -11.56 -10.38 5.20
CA LEU A 255 -10.38 -10.43 4.34
C LEU A 255 -10.69 -9.69 3.04
N VAL A 256 -10.03 -8.54 2.86
CA VAL A 256 -9.94 -7.86 1.57
C VAL A 256 -8.73 -8.41 0.82
N TYR A 257 -8.86 -8.61 -0.48
CA TYR A 257 -7.80 -9.12 -1.32
C TYR A 257 -7.82 -8.47 -2.71
N ARG A 258 -6.67 -8.51 -3.39
CA ARG A 258 -6.56 -8.25 -4.82
C ARG A 258 -6.95 -9.51 -5.58
N GLY A 259 -7.83 -9.37 -6.56
CA GLY A 259 -8.17 -10.39 -7.54
C GLY A 259 -7.75 -9.95 -8.95
N CYS A 260 -7.35 -10.89 -9.78
CA CYS A 260 -7.10 -10.67 -11.22
C CYS A 260 -7.48 -11.96 -12.00
N PRO A 261 -7.70 -11.87 -13.34
CA PRO A 261 -7.97 -13.06 -14.14
C PRO A 261 -6.81 -14.04 -14.09
N TYR A 262 -7.02 -15.28 -14.52
CA TYR A 262 -5.99 -16.33 -14.50
C TYR A 262 -4.63 -15.83 -15.03
N ASN A 263 -3.55 -16.05 -14.27
CA ASN A 263 -2.20 -15.52 -14.49
C ASN A 263 -2.09 -13.98 -14.50
N CYS A 264 -2.99 -13.29 -13.80
CA CYS A 264 -3.17 -11.83 -13.86
C CYS A 264 -3.14 -11.26 -15.28
N SER A 265 -3.86 -11.90 -16.21
CA SER A 265 -3.85 -11.51 -17.62
C SER A 265 -4.72 -10.27 -17.94
N GLY A 266 -5.29 -9.62 -16.94
CA GLY A 266 -6.24 -8.51 -17.09
C GLY A 266 -6.25 -7.61 -15.86
N ASP A 267 -7.35 -6.87 -15.68
CA ASP A 267 -7.47 -5.87 -14.63
C ASP A 267 -7.33 -6.48 -13.23
N GLU A 268 -6.62 -5.77 -12.36
CA GLU A 268 -6.45 -6.12 -10.95
C GLU A 268 -7.41 -5.28 -10.12
N LEU A 269 -8.29 -5.94 -9.39
CA LEU A 269 -9.42 -5.31 -8.70
C LEU A 269 -9.56 -5.85 -7.29
N ILE A 270 -10.44 -5.24 -6.50
CA ILE A 270 -10.56 -5.51 -5.06
C ILE A 270 -11.85 -6.26 -4.74
N SER A 271 -11.75 -7.25 -3.86
CA SER A 271 -12.88 -8.02 -3.34
C SER A 271 -12.85 -8.11 -1.80
N LEU A 272 -14.02 -8.37 -1.21
CA LEU A 272 -14.26 -8.56 0.21
C LEU A 272 -14.77 -9.98 0.46
N SER A 273 -14.21 -10.65 1.46
CA SER A 273 -14.72 -11.94 1.96
C SER A 273 -14.76 -11.98 3.48
N THR A 274 -15.65 -12.77 4.06
CA THR A 274 -15.68 -13.02 5.51
C THR A 274 -15.61 -14.50 5.83
N ALA A 275 -15.12 -14.80 7.03
CA ALA A 275 -15.12 -16.15 7.58
C ALA A 275 -15.44 -16.08 9.07
N SER A 276 -16.10 -17.12 9.61
CA SER A 276 -16.39 -17.22 11.05
C SER A 276 -15.14 -17.50 11.91
N SER A 277 -14.00 -17.76 11.29
CA SER A 277 -12.69 -17.99 11.88
C SER A 277 -11.61 -17.50 10.92
N PHE A 278 -10.44 -17.10 11.44
CA PHE A 278 -9.27 -16.78 10.62
C PHE A 278 -8.78 -17.95 9.74
N LEU A 279 -9.22 -19.18 10.03
CA LEU A 279 -8.91 -20.38 9.24
C LEU A 279 -9.82 -20.55 8.02
N GLY A 280 -10.83 -19.70 7.84
CA GLY A 280 -11.85 -19.87 6.80
C GLY A 280 -12.94 -20.87 7.19
N PRO A 281 -13.73 -21.35 6.20
CA PRO A 281 -13.70 -20.92 4.81
C PRO A 281 -14.13 -19.45 4.67
N TYR A 282 -13.52 -18.74 3.72
CA TYR A 282 -13.88 -17.37 3.38
C TYR A 282 -14.92 -17.34 2.28
N GLU A 283 -15.98 -16.57 2.49
CA GLU A 283 -17.10 -16.38 1.56
C GLU A 283 -17.16 -14.92 1.10
N LYS A 284 -17.30 -14.67 -0.21
CA LYS A 284 -17.38 -13.30 -0.75
C LYS A 284 -18.64 -12.60 -0.22
N ILE A 285 -18.50 -11.34 0.22
CA ILE A 285 -19.64 -10.53 0.69
C ILE A 285 -20.55 -10.12 -0.48
N ARG A 286 -19.97 -9.82 -1.65
CA ARG A 286 -20.68 -9.36 -2.85
C ARG A 286 -20.23 -10.12 -4.12
N PRO A 287 -20.75 -11.33 -4.37
CA PRO A 287 -20.54 -11.99 -5.66
C PRO A 287 -21.51 -11.46 -6.74
N PRO A 288 -21.13 -11.43 -8.03
CA PRO A 288 -19.84 -11.84 -8.59
C PRO A 288 -18.84 -10.68 -8.78
N ASP A 289 -19.26 -9.43 -8.56
CA ASP A 289 -18.55 -8.24 -9.04
C ASP A 289 -17.47 -7.74 -8.07
N PRO A 290 -16.38 -7.12 -8.57
CA PRO A 290 -15.43 -6.39 -7.74
C PRO A 290 -16.10 -5.22 -7.01
N LEU A 291 -15.46 -4.71 -5.95
CA LEU A 291 -16.01 -3.60 -5.15
C LEU A 291 -16.23 -2.33 -5.99
N PHE A 292 -15.30 -2.07 -6.90
CA PHE A 292 -15.25 -0.92 -7.79
C PHE A 292 -14.42 -1.28 -9.03
N PRO A 293 -14.65 -0.64 -10.19
CA PRO A 293 -14.00 -0.98 -11.45
C PRO A 293 -12.58 -0.42 -11.62
N GLU A 294 -12.12 0.46 -10.74
CA GLU A 294 -10.80 1.07 -10.85
C GLU A 294 -9.69 0.07 -10.51
N GLY A 295 -8.71 -0.05 -11.42
CA GLY A 295 -7.55 -0.91 -11.25
C GLY A 295 -6.71 -0.50 -10.04
N ASN A 296 -6.63 -1.38 -9.04
CA ASN A 296 -5.91 -1.15 -7.80
C ASN A 296 -5.43 -2.47 -7.20
N GLU A 297 -4.35 -2.39 -6.43
CA GLU A 297 -3.81 -3.50 -5.66
C GLU A 297 -3.48 -3.08 -4.22
N ASP A 298 -2.91 -4.02 -3.46
CA ASP A 298 -2.42 -3.78 -2.10
C ASP A 298 -3.41 -3.08 -1.15
N PRO A 299 -4.59 -3.68 -0.91
CA PRO A 299 -5.55 -3.11 0.01
C PRO A 299 -5.01 -3.09 1.45
N PHE A 300 -5.27 -1.99 2.14
CA PHE A 300 -5.17 -1.87 3.59
C PHE A 300 -6.50 -1.38 4.18
N VAL A 301 -7.27 -2.30 4.76
CA VAL A 301 -8.62 -2.03 5.27
C VAL A 301 -8.63 -1.72 6.77
N TRP A 302 -9.49 -0.79 7.20
CA TRP A 302 -9.78 -0.57 8.61
C TRP A 302 -11.21 -0.04 8.81
N ARG A 303 -11.64 -0.07 10.08
CA ARG A 303 -12.86 0.58 10.54
C ARG A 303 -12.52 1.74 11.47
N ASP A 304 -13.07 2.92 11.21
CA ASP A 304 -12.82 4.12 12.01
C ASP A 304 -13.60 4.10 13.35
N LYS A 305 -13.31 5.09 14.20
CA LYS A 305 -13.98 5.28 15.50
C LYS A 305 -15.49 5.56 15.42
N ARG A 306 -15.99 5.98 14.24
CA ARG A 306 -17.43 6.21 13.98
C ARG A 306 -18.11 4.99 13.40
N GLY A 307 -17.34 3.94 13.11
CA GLY A 307 -17.84 2.67 12.58
C GLY A 307 -17.89 2.62 11.05
N HIS A 308 -17.33 3.61 10.35
CA HIS A 308 -17.18 3.64 8.90
C HIS A 308 -16.00 2.78 8.45
N TRP A 309 -16.07 2.29 7.22
CA TRP A 309 -15.06 1.44 6.60
C TRP A 309 -14.23 2.23 5.62
N HIS A 310 -12.93 1.96 5.62
CA HIS A 310 -11.97 2.67 4.81
C HIS A 310 -10.92 1.69 4.29
N MET A 311 -10.28 2.07 3.19
CA MET A 311 -9.20 1.30 2.60
C MET A 311 -8.20 2.21 1.90
N LEU A 312 -6.91 1.98 2.13
CA LEU A 312 -5.84 2.52 1.29
C LEU A 312 -5.44 1.48 0.24
N LEU A 313 -5.06 1.95 -0.94
CA LEU A 313 -4.77 1.12 -2.10
C LEU A 313 -3.52 1.63 -2.81
N HIS A 314 -2.76 0.71 -3.39
CA HIS A 314 -1.85 1.05 -4.48
C HIS A 314 -2.65 1.16 -5.78
N SER A 315 -2.54 2.29 -6.45
CA SER A 315 -3.32 2.63 -7.62
C SER A 315 -2.62 2.22 -8.90
N LEU A 316 -3.31 1.51 -9.78
CA LEU A 316 -2.75 1.06 -11.07
C LEU A 316 -3.14 1.97 -12.24
N GLU A 317 -3.68 3.15 -11.94
CA GLU A 317 -4.00 4.14 -12.95
C GLU A 317 -2.72 4.66 -13.66
N PRO A 318 -2.86 5.35 -14.82
CA PRO A 318 -1.73 6.00 -15.44
C PRO A 318 -1.05 7.00 -14.50
N GLU A 319 0.28 6.90 -14.39
CA GLU A 319 1.12 7.58 -13.39
C GLU A 319 0.97 7.06 -11.95
N GLY A 320 0.33 5.91 -11.76
CA GLY A 320 0.16 5.25 -10.47
C GLY A 320 0.78 3.86 -10.39
N GLY A 321 0.70 3.06 -11.47
CA GLY A 321 1.11 1.65 -11.46
C GLY A 321 2.61 1.39 -11.29
N PHE A 322 3.16 0.42 -12.04
CA PHE A 322 4.55 -0.04 -11.88
C PHE A 322 5.65 0.95 -12.35
N GLY A 323 5.63 2.17 -11.81
CA GLY A 323 6.57 3.25 -12.10
C GLY A 323 5.92 4.57 -12.50
N SER A 324 6.70 5.64 -12.39
CA SER A 324 6.36 6.97 -12.95
C SER A 324 5.17 7.64 -12.27
N GLY A 325 5.22 7.76 -10.94
CA GLY A 325 4.27 8.51 -10.10
C GLY A 325 3.79 9.86 -10.67
N PRO A 326 2.81 10.52 -10.03
CA PRO A 326 2.67 10.55 -8.58
C PRO A 326 1.46 9.79 -8.02
N LYS A 327 0.61 9.18 -8.85
CA LYS A 327 -0.74 8.76 -8.50
C LYS A 327 -0.82 7.34 -7.91
N VAL A 328 0.03 7.08 -6.94
CA VAL A 328 0.25 5.74 -6.36
C VAL A 328 -0.70 5.39 -5.21
N GLY A 329 -1.19 6.36 -4.44
CA GLY A 329 -1.98 6.11 -3.23
C GLY A 329 -3.42 6.57 -3.37
N ARG A 330 -4.37 5.64 -3.25
CA ARG A 330 -5.82 5.94 -3.31
C ARG A 330 -6.54 5.55 -2.03
N HIS A 331 -7.69 6.18 -1.80
CA HIS A 331 -8.56 5.93 -0.66
C HIS A 331 -9.95 5.48 -1.17
N ALA A 332 -10.50 4.45 -0.53
CA ALA A 332 -11.89 4.04 -0.71
C ALA A 332 -12.59 3.97 0.65
N PHE A 333 -13.90 4.26 0.68
CA PHE A 333 -14.65 4.35 1.93
C PHE A 333 -16.12 3.97 1.78
N ALA A 334 -16.73 3.51 2.87
CA ALA A 334 -18.14 3.16 2.96
C ALA A 334 -18.67 3.37 4.39
N GLU A 335 -19.93 3.75 4.53
CA GLU A 335 -20.55 3.83 5.87
C GLU A 335 -20.78 2.45 6.49
N LYS A 336 -20.92 1.41 5.66
CA LYS A 336 -21.17 0.02 6.03
C LYS A 336 -20.28 -0.94 5.23
N LEU A 337 -20.00 -2.12 5.78
CA LEU A 337 -19.06 -3.10 5.21
C LEU A 337 -19.49 -3.61 3.82
N ASP A 338 -20.60 -4.32 3.75
CA ASP A 338 -21.82 -3.71 3.26
C ASP A 338 -21.78 -3.01 1.90
N GLY A 339 -21.24 -1.79 1.90
CA GLY A 339 -21.30 -0.78 0.86
C GLY A 339 -22.56 0.12 0.91
N PRO A 340 -22.79 0.96 -0.11
CA PRO A 340 -21.92 1.16 -1.27
C PRO A 340 -20.54 1.70 -0.87
N TRP A 341 -19.51 1.26 -1.60
CA TRP A 341 -18.15 1.79 -1.48
C TRP A 341 -17.95 2.91 -2.49
N THR A 342 -17.28 3.96 -2.05
CA THR A 342 -16.84 5.08 -2.89
C THR A 342 -15.32 4.98 -3.06
N PHE A 343 -14.86 4.99 -4.30
CA PHE A 343 -13.44 5.12 -4.64
C PHE A 343 -13.12 6.61 -4.91
N ASP A 344 -12.15 7.19 -4.17
CA ASP A 344 -11.75 8.59 -4.37
C ASP A 344 -10.78 8.71 -5.56
N ASN A 345 -11.35 9.03 -6.73
CA ASN A 345 -10.58 9.30 -7.94
C ASN A 345 -10.07 10.75 -8.04
N GLN A 346 -10.39 11.61 -7.08
CA GLN A 346 -10.04 13.04 -7.13
C GLN A 346 -8.82 13.35 -6.28
N THR A 347 -8.76 12.82 -5.06
CA THR A 347 -7.69 13.08 -4.11
C THR A 347 -6.77 11.87 -4.01
N LEU A 348 -5.46 12.10 -4.04
CA LEU A 348 -4.49 11.08 -3.67
C LEU A 348 -4.38 11.00 -2.16
N ALA A 349 -4.41 9.79 -1.62
CA ALA A 349 -4.14 9.55 -0.20
C ALA A 349 -2.66 9.84 0.13
N PHE A 350 -1.77 9.48 -0.80
CA PHE A 350 -0.34 9.78 -0.77
C PHE A 350 0.23 9.67 -2.20
N SER A 351 1.39 10.26 -2.44
CA SER A 351 2.07 10.21 -3.74
C SER A 351 3.47 9.58 -3.63
N THR A 352 4.17 9.45 -4.75
CA THR A 352 5.60 9.06 -4.77
C THR A 352 6.52 10.10 -4.14
N HIS A 353 6.02 11.31 -3.91
CA HIS A 353 6.78 12.39 -3.29
C HIS A 353 6.89 12.19 -1.78
N VAL A 354 8.09 12.32 -1.26
CA VAL A 354 8.39 12.25 0.17
C VAL A 354 9.30 13.41 0.54
N GLU A 355 8.85 14.20 1.51
CA GLU A 355 9.68 15.20 2.17
C GLU A 355 10.49 14.56 3.29
N PHE A 356 11.72 15.04 3.47
CA PHE A 356 12.61 14.63 4.54
C PHE A 356 12.99 15.82 5.44
N GLU A 357 13.27 15.54 6.70
CA GLU A 357 13.83 16.52 7.62
C GLU A 357 15.12 17.14 7.02
N GLY A 358 15.25 18.46 7.09
CA GLY A 358 16.40 19.17 6.50
C GLY A 358 16.21 19.66 5.07
N SER A 359 14.96 19.69 4.57
CA SER A 359 14.55 20.25 3.27
C SER A 359 14.96 19.43 2.04
N GLU A 360 15.35 18.17 2.22
CA GLU A 360 15.47 17.22 1.13
C GLU A 360 14.08 16.66 0.78
N ALA A 361 13.82 16.41 -0.50
CA ALA A 361 12.63 15.69 -0.94
C ALA A 361 13.02 14.71 -2.04
N LYS A 362 12.30 13.59 -2.12
CA LYS A 362 12.53 12.53 -3.11
C LYS A 362 11.22 12.14 -3.77
N ASP A 363 11.25 12.05 -5.10
CA ASP A 363 10.23 11.36 -5.88
C ASP A 363 10.70 9.93 -6.13
N TYR A 364 10.03 8.97 -5.51
CA TYR A 364 10.30 7.55 -5.73
C TYR A 364 9.79 7.10 -7.11
N TYR A 365 10.44 6.08 -7.67
CA TYR A 365 9.96 5.43 -8.89
C TYR A 365 8.70 4.61 -8.61
N ARG A 366 8.72 3.82 -7.52
CA ARG A 366 7.57 3.06 -7.00
C ARG A 366 7.38 3.37 -5.53
N ARG A 367 6.12 3.46 -5.10
CA ARG A 367 5.72 3.57 -3.69
C ARG A 367 4.38 2.87 -3.47
N GLU A 368 4.41 1.68 -2.89
CA GLU A 368 3.29 0.74 -2.94
C GLU A 368 3.10 0.02 -1.59
N ARG A 369 2.19 -0.95 -1.52
CA ARG A 369 1.87 -1.71 -0.29
C ARG A 369 1.59 -0.81 0.93
N PRO A 370 0.65 0.16 0.85
CA PRO A 370 0.37 1.04 1.96
C PRO A 370 -0.20 0.26 3.14
N GLN A 371 0.28 0.54 4.35
CA GLN A 371 -0.40 0.15 5.59
C GLN A 371 -0.29 1.27 6.61
N LEU A 372 -1.27 1.38 7.51
CA LEU A 372 -1.24 2.38 8.59
C LEU A 372 -0.96 1.70 9.95
N PHE A 373 -0.24 2.44 10.78
CA PHE A 373 -0.20 2.26 12.23
C PHE A 373 -1.05 3.34 12.89
N PHE A 374 -1.96 2.94 13.77
CA PHE A 374 -2.93 3.82 14.42
C PHE A 374 -2.60 4.05 15.89
N SER A 375 -3.10 5.15 16.43
CA SER A 375 -3.06 5.43 17.86
C SER A 375 -3.83 4.37 18.67
N GLU A 376 -3.27 4.00 19.82
CA GLU A 376 -3.82 2.96 20.71
C GLU A 376 -4.73 3.54 21.80
N ASP A 377 -4.98 4.85 21.77
CA ASP A 377 -5.86 5.61 22.66
C ASP A 377 -7.37 5.43 22.36
N GLY A 378 -7.71 4.51 21.45
CA GLY A 378 -9.06 4.30 20.94
C GLY A 378 -9.58 5.41 20.02
N LYS A 379 -8.76 6.41 19.67
CA LYS A 379 -9.12 7.46 18.71
C LYS A 379 -8.86 7.07 17.26
N MET A 380 -8.15 5.97 17.00
CA MET A 380 -7.84 5.48 15.65
C MET A 380 -7.23 6.57 14.76
N ARG A 381 -6.34 7.41 15.32
CA ARG A 381 -5.61 8.40 14.53
C ARG A 381 -4.49 7.69 13.77
N PRO A 382 -4.37 7.84 12.44
CA PRO A 382 -3.23 7.27 11.73
C PRO A 382 -1.97 8.05 12.12
N LEU A 383 -0.90 7.34 12.48
CA LEU A 383 0.34 7.93 12.98
C LEU A 383 1.53 7.68 12.05
N TYR A 384 1.54 6.53 11.37
CA TYR A 384 2.59 6.21 10.40
C TYR A 384 2.01 5.52 9.18
N LEU A 385 2.47 5.95 8.01
CA LEU A 385 2.28 5.25 6.75
C LEU A 385 3.51 4.40 6.46
N THR A 386 3.30 3.10 6.26
CA THR A 386 4.34 2.19 5.78
C THR A 386 4.10 1.87 4.31
N THR A 387 5.15 1.92 3.48
CA THR A 387 5.10 1.58 2.05
C THR A 387 6.38 0.89 1.61
N GLY A 388 6.33 0.02 0.59
CA GLY A 388 7.54 -0.37 -0.16
C GLY A 388 7.93 0.76 -1.11
N VAL A 389 9.21 1.12 -1.18
CA VAL A 389 9.72 2.15 -2.10
C VAL A 389 10.87 1.66 -2.97
N GLN A 390 10.91 2.13 -4.21
CA GLN A 390 12.03 1.91 -5.13
C GLN A 390 12.52 3.27 -5.65
N GLU A 391 13.82 3.51 -5.57
CA GLU A 391 14.42 4.77 -6.06
C GLU A 391 14.56 4.76 -7.58
N VAL A 392 14.49 5.94 -8.18
CA VAL A 392 14.71 6.11 -9.63
C VAL A 392 16.10 5.60 -10.02
N ASN A 393 16.17 4.82 -11.10
CA ASN A 393 17.39 4.18 -11.59
C ASN A 393 18.06 3.20 -10.60
N SER A 394 17.32 2.66 -9.64
CA SER A 394 17.81 1.64 -8.72
C SER A 394 16.99 0.35 -8.85
N PRO A 395 17.61 -0.83 -8.96
CA PRO A 395 16.91 -2.11 -8.84
C PRO A 395 16.54 -2.43 -7.38
N MET A 396 17.14 -1.72 -6.41
CA MET A 396 16.98 -1.94 -4.99
C MET A 396 15.73 -1.25 -4.47
N SER A 397 15.07 -1.89 -3.51
CA SER A 397 13.89 -1.36 -2.83
C SER A 397 14.01 -1.51 -1.32
N TYR A 398 13.20 -0.77 -0.56
CA TYR A 398 13.13 -0.92 0.88
C TYR A 398 11.74 -0.62 1.44
N SER A 399 11.49 -1.15 2.64
CA SER A 399 10.31 -0.83 3.43
C SER A 399 10.52 0.51 4.13
N PHE A 400 9.72 1.50 3.77
CA PHE A 400 9.80 2.88 4.23
C PHE A 400 8.65 3.21 5.16
N ILE A 401 8.91 4.06 6.15
CA ILE A 401 7.93 4.52 7.13
C ILE A 401 7.96 6.04 7.18
N GLN A 402 6.81 6.67 6.95
CA GLN A 402 6.63 8.12 7.02
C GLN A 402 5.69 8.48 8.17
N PRO A 403 6.07 9.44 9.05
CA PRO A 403 5.17 9.94 10.09
C PRO A 403 4.00 10.72 9.48
N ILE A 404 2.88 10.69 10.19
CA ILE A 404 1.66 11.47 9.94
C ILE A 404 1.47 12.44 11.11
N GLU A 405 0.74 13.54 10.92
CA GLU A 405 0.33 14.44 12.00
C GLU A 405 -0.18 13.64 13.22
N GLY A 406 0.34 13.97 14.42
CA GLY A 406 0.09 13.22 15.65
C GLY A 406 1.17 12.20 16.04
N ALA A 407 2.07 11.82 15.12
CA ALA A 407 3.14 10.85 15.36
C ALA A 407 4.08 11.27 16.50
N LYS A 408 4.48 12.55 16.51
CA LYS A 408 5.41 13.08 17.49
C LYS A 408 4.83 13.06 18.89
N GLU A 409 3.57 13.44 19.05
CA GLU A 409 2.85 13.40 20.32
C GLU A 409 2.73 11.95 20.84
N TYR A 410 2.55 10.98 19.94
CA TYR A 410 2.54 9.57 20.30
C TYR A 410 3.92 9.10 20.79
N GLU A 411 5.00 9.41 20.07
CA GLU A 411 6.38 9.12 20.50
C GLU A 411 6.72 9.73 21.86
N GLU A 412 6.41 11.02 22.06
CA GLU A 412 6.61 11.72 23.34
C GLU A 412 5.81 11.07 24.48
N SER A 413 4.60 10.56 24.20
CA SER A 413 3.77 9.87 25.20
C SER A 413 4.34 8.53 25.66
N LEU A 414 5.18 7.90 24.82
CA LEU A 414 5.89 6.67 25.13
C LEU A 414 7.26 6.91 25.76
N GLY A 415 7.79 8.13 25.67
CA GLY A 415 9.08 8.51 26.25
C GLY A 415 10.26 8.46 25.27
N PHE A 416 10.01 8.54 23.97
CA PHE A 416 11.03 8.64 22.92
C PHE A 416 11.59 10.06 22.73
#